data_AF-F2SEP2-F1
#
_entry.id   AF-F2SEP2-F1
#
_cell.length_a   1.000
_cell.length_b   1.000
_cell.length_c   1.000
_cell.angle_alpha   90.00
_cell.angle_beta   90.00
_cell.angle_gamma   90.00
#
_symmetry.space_group_name_H-M   'P 1'
#
loop_
_entity.id
_entity.type
_entity.pdbx_description
1 polymer ?
#
loop_
_entity_poly.entity_id
_entity_poly.type
_entity_poly.pdbx_seq_one_letter_code
_entity_poly.pdbx_strand_id
1 'polypeptide(L)'
;MVSKILCVAEKPAIAKLVAQHLSGGRIRTSGIEGNQYVKNYEFDFTFGPPWGSCSVVMTSVLGHLTASDFEPRYRNWNSCNPSQLFAANVIIAVDKEKVGIARNIKRQARDSRALFIWTDCDREGEHIGSEVRDQAVLGNPSIEIKRARFSNTERTHVLEAARRPIGLDERQVDAVAARIELDLRIGAAFTRLQTLQLQTLGGALAEKIISYGSCQFPTLGFVVDRYMRVKNFKPEAFWSIKVSHTRDGITVNFNWQRGHLFDRAAVVVLFERCLAAKTATVTKVNKKPTSKWRPLPLTTVDLQMMGSKYLRIDSQAIMKAAETLYTKGFISYPRTETDQFDNEIDLKKLVEKQYPSEAWGEYARGLIGGGFKQPRRGRNNDKAHPPIHPVAYVSPTVLSANEKKVYEFVTRRFLACCSEDAKGESTDIEIQYGDEEFHTRGLVVLERNYLDVYVYDKWESSQPLPNFALNESFEPKEANITEGKTVAPGYLTEPELIGLMDANGIGTDATMAEHISKIKAREYVATRPRGGGRGSGGRVDEFIPTKLGVALVEGYDNVVAGLPDCPSLTKPFLRKEMELRMGDICSGTKTKAEVVRQNVDMYSEVFTHTQRRIELLKVACRKYVFDSEN
;
A
#
# COMPACT_ATOMS: atom_id res chain seq x y z
N MET A 1 7.69 32.43 -37.69
CA MET A 1 7.11 31.07 -37.59
C MET A 1 6.38 30.97 -36.27
N VAL A 2 5.15 30.44 -36.26
CA VAL A 2 4.49 30.08 -35.00
C VAL A 2 5.30 28.94 -34.39
N SER A 3 5.78 29.11 -33.15
CA SER A 3 6.57 28.09 -32.45
C SER A 3 5.72 26.85 -32.21
N LYS A 4 6.25 25.66 -32.48
CA LYS A 4 5.58 24.39 -32.21
C LYS A 4 6.05 23.79 -30.89
N ILE A 5 5.13 23.29 -30.07
CA ILE A 5 5.42 22.58 -28.82
C ILE A 5 4.89 21.15 -28.90
N LEU A 6 5.75 20.18 -28.63
CA LEU A 6 5.37 18.78 -28.46
C LEU A 6 5.02 18.55 -26.99
N CYS A 7 3.84 18.02 -26.72
CA CYS A 7 3.42 17.58 -25.40
C CYS A 7 3.26 16.05 -25.40
N VAL A 8 3.78 15.36 -24.39
CA VAL A 8 3.67 13.90 -24.28
C VAL A 8 3.21 13.49 -22.90
N ALA A 9 2.04 12.85 -22.81
CA ALA A 9 1.51 12.28 -21.57
C ALA A 9 1.83 10.79 -21.42
N GLU A 10 1.67 10.24 -20.21
CA GLU A 10 1.94 8.83 -19.94
C GLU A 10 0.94 7.87 -20.61
N LYS A 11 -0.31 8.31 -20.76
CA LYS A 11 -1.44 7.48 -21.19
C LYS A 11 -2.34 8.24 -22.19
N PRO A 12 -2.99 7.53 -23.14
CA PRO A 12 -3.86 8.17 -24.14
C PRO A 12 -5.01 8.98 -23.54
N ALA A 13 -5.56 8.53 -22.42
CA ALA A 13 -6.66 9.21 -21.74
C ALA A 13 -6.22 10.56 -21.15
N ILE A 14 -5.04 10.63 -20.52
CA ILE A 14 -4.47 11.88 -20.00
C ILE A 14 -4.14 12.83 -21.15
N ALA A 15 -3.51 12.36 -22.23
CA ALA A 15 -3.24 13.19 -23.41
C ALA A 15 -4.51 13.81 -23.98
N LYS A 16 -5.58 13.01 -24.11
CA LYS A 16 -6.89 13.49 -24.59
C LYS A 16 -7.46 14.56 -23.68
N LEU A 17 -7.47 14.31 -22.37
CA LEU A 17 -8.03 15.22 -21.37
C LEU A 17 -7.25 16.54 -21.33
N VAL A 18 -5.92 16.48 -21.28
CA VAL A 18 -5.08 17.69 -21.27
C VAL A 18 -5.28 18.47 -22.57
N ALA A 19 -5.32 17.80 -23.73
CA ALA A 19 -5.62 18.46 -25.00
C ALA A 19 -6.99 19.16 -24.98
N GLN A 20 -8.03 18.54 -24.41
CA GLN A 20 -9.37 19.13 -24.26
C GLN A 20 -9.36 20.38 -23.39
N HIS A 21 -8.64 20.35 -22.27
CA HIS A 21 -8.53 21.52 -21.40
C HIS A 21 -7.76 22.67 -22.03
N LEU A 22 -6.59 22.39 -22.61
CA LEU A 22 -5.75 23.44 -23.21
C LEU A 22 -6.39 24.05 -24.46
N SER A 23 -6.98 23.25 -25.34
CA SER A 23 -7.61 23.72 -26.59
C SER A 23 -8.97 24.41 -26.40
N GLY A 24 -9.61 24.25 -25.23
CA GLY A 24 -11.02 24.63 -25.07
C GLY A 24 -11.98 23.83 -25.96
N GLY A 25 -11.58 22.62 -26.38
CA GLY A 25 -12.38 21.70 -27.20
C GLY A 25 -12.10 21.76 -28.70
N ARG A 26 -11.29 22.70 -29.19
CA ARG A 26 -10.93 22.83 -30.61
C ARG A 26 -9.69 22.01 -30.94
N ILE A 27 -9.87 20.73 -31.29
CA ILE A 27 -8.76 19.78 -31.51
C ILE A 27 -8.88 19.14 -32.88
N ARG A 28 -7.77 19.11 -33.63
CA ARG A 28 -7.60 18.21 -34.79
C ARG A 28 -6.92 16.92 -34.31
N THR A 29 -7.52 15.77 -34.57
CA THR A 29 -6.98 14.47 -34.15
C THR A 29 -6.43 13.70 -35.35
N SER A 30 -5.22 13.16 -35.24
CA SER A 30 -4.62 12.29 -36.24
C SER A 30 -4.07 11.00 -35.61
N GLY A 31 -4.14 9.89 -36.35
CA GLY A 31 -3.58 8.60 -35.91
C GLY A 31 -2.06 8.56 -36.04
N ILE A 32 -1.42 7.61 -35.36
CA ILE A 32 0.01 7.34 -35.53
C ILE A 32 0.22 6.01 -36.25
N GLU A 33 1.31 5.93 -37.00
CA GLU A 33 1.69 4.71 -37.71
C GLU A 33 2.18 3.64 -36.71
N GLY A 34 1.73 2.40 -36.88
CA GLY A 34 2.16 1.28 -36.04
C GLY A 34 1.56 1.23 -34.64
N ASN A 35 0.58 2.09 -34.30
CA ASN A 35 -0.18 1.96 -33.05
C ASN A 35 -1.59 2.56 -33.19
N GLN A 36 -2.62 1.78 -32.84
CA GLN A 36 -4.01 2.20 -32.98
C GLN A 36 -4.55 3.02 -31.80
N TYR A 37 -3.93 2.92 -30.62
CA TYR A 37 -4.42 3.49 -29.38
C TYR A 37 -3.91 4.91 -29.13
N VAL A 38 -2.67 5.20 -29.55
CA VAL A 38 -2.06 6.53 -29.42
C VAL A 38 -2.49 7.43 -30.60
N LYS A 39 -2.77 8.70 -30.30
CA LYS A 39 -3.20 9.72 -31.26
C LYS A 39 -2.39 11.00 -31.05
N ASN A 40 -2.26 11.81 -32.09
CA ASN A 40 -1.80 13.18 -32.00
C ASN A 40 -3.02 14.11 -31.96
N TYR A 41 -3.05 15.01 -30.97
CA TYR A 41 -4.06 16.04 -30.79
C TYR A 41 -3.43 17.41 -31.05
N GLU A 42 -3.88 18.07 -32.10
CA GLU A 42 -3.28 19.29 -32.62
C GLU A 42 -4.20 20.48 -32.36
N PHE A 43 -3.66 21.54 -31.76
CA PHE A 43 -4.41 22.74 -31.37
C PHE A 43 -3.45 23.93 -31.13
N ASP A 44 -3.98 25.14 -31.00
CA ASP A 44 -3.19 26.31 -30.61
C ASP A 44 -3.40 26.63 -29.13
N PHE A 45 -2.34 27.03 -28.44
CA PHE A 45 -2.40 27.44 -27.04
C PHE A 45 -1.36 28.52 -26.72
N THR A 46 -1.72 29.44 -25.82
CA THR A 46 -0.80 30.47 -25.31
C THR A 46 -0.16 29.99 -24.02
N PHE A 47 1.06 29.49 -24.15
CA PHE A 47 1.95 29.25 -23.02
C PHE A 47 2.45 30.60 -22.51
N GLY A 48 2.57 30.78 -21.20
CA GLY A 48 3.11 32.01 -20.62
C GLY A 48 4.51 32.34 -21.17
N PRO A 49 5.06 33.52 -20.86
CA PRO A 49 6.46 33.83 -21.20
C PRO A 49 7.40 32.70 -20.73
N PRO A 50 8.42 32.30 -21.53
CA PRO A 50 8.90 32.91 -22.77
C PRO A 50 8.28 32.33 -24.07
N TRP A 51 7.23 31.51 -23.97
CA TRP A 51 6.72 30.72 -25.09
C TRP A 51 5.70 31.46 -25.97
N GLY A 52 4.77 32.17 -25.33
CA GLY A 52 3.68 32.85 -26.03
C GLY A 52 2.72 31.90 -26.74
N SER A 53 2.09 32.36 -27.82
CA SER A 53 1.18 31.55 -28.63
C SER A 53 1.93 30.55 -29.49
N CYS A 54 1.59 29.28 -29.34
CA CYS A 54 2.25 28.14 -29.99
C CYS A 54 1.23 27.20 -30.62
N SER A 55 1.65 26.54 -31.70
CA SER A 55 0.97 25.35 -32.20
C SER A 55 1.40 24.15 -31.36
N VAL A 56 0.46 23.31 -30.94
CA VAL A 56 0.71 22.20 -30.01
C VAL A 56 0.38 20.88 -30.67
N VAL A 57 1.25 19.90 -30.47
CA VAL A 57 0.94 18.50 -30.71
C VAL A 57 0.99 17.77 -29.37
N MET A 58 -0.16 17.36 -28.86
CA MET A 58 -0.26 16.50 -27.69
C MET A 58 -0.39 15.04 -28.13
N THR A 59 0.47 14.17 -27.62
CA THR A 59 0.43 12.71 -27.81
C THR A 59 0.64 12.00 -26.48
N SER A 60 0.69 10.68 -26.47
CA SER A 60 1.05 9.91 -25.28
C SER A 60 2.02 8.78 -25.57
N VAL A 61 2.58 8.21 -24.50
CA VAL A 61 3.12 6.85 -24.48
C VAL A 61 2.06 5.86 -23.94
N LEU A 62 2.51 4.65 -23.60
CA LEU A 62 1.73 3.58 -22.96
C LEU A 62 2.54 3.05 -21.76
N GLY A 63 2.77 3.91 -20.77
CA GLY A 63 3.76 3.68 -19.71
C GLY A 63 5.20 3.72 -20.26
N HIS A 64 6.11 2.95 -19.66
CA HIS A 64 7.53 2.88 -20.09
C HIS A 64 7.70 2.66 -21.58
N LEU A 65 8.49 3.48 -22.25
CA LEU A 65 8.80 3.36 -23.66
C LEU A 65 9.91 2.35 -23.93
N THR A 66 10.78 2.13 -22.95
CA THR A 66 11.95 1.27 -23.05
C THR A 66 11.89 0.08 -22.09
N ALA A 67 12.73 -0.91 -22.36
CA ALA A 67 12.97 -2.04 -21.49
C ALA A 67 14.48 -2.25 -21.32
N SER A 68 14.87 -2.56 -20.09
CA SER A 68 16.23 -2.95 -19.72
C SER A 68 16.40 -4.46 -19.86
N ASP A 69 17.49 -4.88 -20.51
CA ASP A 69 17.85 -6.29 -20.66
C ASP A 69 19.38 -6.44 -20.70
N PHE A 70 19.90 -7.65 -20.59
CA PHE A 70 21.33 -7.89 -20.79
C PHE A 70 21.71 -7.93 -22.27
N GLU A 71 23.00 -7.75 -22.56
CA GLU A 71 23.54 -7.98 -23.91
C GLU A 71 23.15 -9.38 -24.44
N PRO A 72 22.97 -9.55 -25.77
CA PRO A 72 22.48 -10.79 -26.37
C PRO A 72 23.20 -12.08 -25.92
N ARG A 73 24.51 -12.01 -25.65
CA ARG A 73 25.31 -13.15 -25.16
C ARG A 73 24.88 -13.69 -23.78
N TYR A 74 24.17 -12.89 -22.97
CA TYR A 74 23.70 -13.27 -21.65
C TYR A 74 22.20 -13.61 -21.60
N ARG A 75 21.47 -13.49 -22.71
CA ARG A 75 20.01 -13.71 -22.74
C ARG A 75 19.61 -15.15 -22.52
N ASN A 76 20.34 -16.10 -23.11
CA ASN A 76 20.08 -17.52 -22.90
C ASN A 76 20.51 -17.91 -21.48
N TRP A 77 19.67 -18.68 -20.78
CA TRP A 77 19.93 -19.05 -19.39
C TRP A 77 21.17 -19.94 -19.24
N ASN A 78 21.49 -20.72 -20.28
CA ASN A 78 22.64 -21.61 -20.31
C ASN A 78 23.89 -20.99 -20.95
N SER A 79 23.83 -19.72 -21.41
CA SER A 79 24.99 -19.09 -22.06
C SER A 79 26.00 -18.47 -21.09
N CYS A 80 25.67 -18.37 -19.81
CA CYS A 80 26.57 -17.85 -18.78
C CYS A 80 26.28 -18.45 -17.40
N ASN A 81 27.27 -18.44 -16.51
CA ASN A 81 26.99 -18.68 -15.09
C ASN A 81 26.13 -17.52 -14.54
N PRO A 82 25.05 -17.77 -13.78
CA PRO A 82 24.20 -16.71 -13.27
C PRO A 82 24.93 -15.64 -12.43
N SER A 83 26.07 -15.98 -11.79
CA SER A 83 26.89 -14.98 -11.07
C SER A 83 27.43 -13.87 -11.98
N GLN A 84 27.65 -14.15 -13.27
CA GLN A 84 28.15 -13.16 -14.22
C GLN A 84 27.14 -12.03 -14.48
N LEU A 85 25.84 -12.25 -14.20
CA LEU A 85 24.79 -11.26 -14.42
C LEU A 85 24.89 -10.05 -13.49
N PHE A 86 25.60 -10.18 -12.35
CA PHE A 86 25.88 -9.04 -11.47
C PHE A 86 26.79 -8.00 -12.15
N ALA A 87 27.71 -8.43 -13.01
CA ALA A 87 28.65 -7.56 -13.73
C ALA A 87 28.31 -7.36 -15.22
N ALA A 88 27.37 -8.13 -15.76
CA ALA A 88 26.99 -8.04 -17.17
C ALA A 88 26.46 -6.64 -17.53
N ASN A 89 26.78 -6.16 -18.73
CA ASN A 89 26.26 -4.90 -19.22
C ASN A 89 24.75 -4.99 -19.46
N VAL A 90 24.03 -3.95 -19.02
CA VAL A 90 22.60 -3.77 -19.26
C VAL A 90 22.44 -2.82 -20.44
N ILE A 91 21.61 -3.22 -21.40
CA ILE A 91 21.20 -2.43 -22.54
C ILE A 91 19.76 -1.97 -22.35
N ILE A 92 19.47 -0.74 -22.80
CA ILE A 92 18.14 -0.17 -22.80
C ILE A 92 17.71 -0.04 -24.26
N ALA A 93 16.56 -0.60 -24.59
CA ALA A 93 16.01 -0.54 -25.94
C ALA A 93 14.52 -0.21 -25.92
N VAL A 94 14.03 0.44 -26.97
CA VAL A 94 12.60 0.66 -27.16
C VAL A 94 11.89 -0.69 -27.28
N ASP A 95 10.80 -0.86 -26.52
CA ASP A 95 9.98 -2.06 -26.60
C ASP A 95 9.47 -2.25 -28.04
N LYS A 96 9.50 -3.49 -28.53
CA LYS A 96 9.06 -3.86 -29.88
C LYS A 96 7.65 -3.36 -30.18
N GLU A 97 6.75 -3.40 -29.20
CA GLU A 97 5.37 -2.95 -29.35
C GLU A 97 5.22 -1.42 -29.36
N LYS A 98 6.27 -0.70 -28.94
CA LYS A 98 6.26 0.77 -28.77
C LYS A 98 7.15 1.50 -29.78
N VAL A 99 7.76 0.79 -30.73
CA VAL A 99 8.57 1.37 -31.82
C VAL A 99 7.79 2.43 -32.62
N GLY A 100 6.51 2.20 -32.91
CA GLY A 100 5.65 3.19 -33.59
C GLY A 100 5.47 4.48 -32.78
N ILE A 101 5.37 4.36 -31.46
CA ILE A 101 5.25 5.49 -30.51
C ILE A 101 6.55 6.28 -30.48
N ALA A 102 7.70 5.61 -30.33
CA ALA A 102 9.02 6.24 -30.34
C ALA A 102 9.29 6.97 -31.66
N ARG A 103 8.93 6.34 -32.80
CA ARG A 103 9.02 6.98 -34.12
C ARG A 103 8.15 8.23 -34.23
N ASN A 104 6.94 8.20 -33.67
CA ASN A 104 6.06 9.37 -33.64
C ASN A 104 6.65 10.51 -32.82
N ILE A 105 7.16 10.23 -31.61
CA ILE A 105 7.83 11.23 -30.75
C ILE A 105 9.01 11.87 -31.51
N LYS A 106 9.90 11.03 -32.04
CA LYS A 106 11.06 11.48 -32.83
C LYS A 106 10.65 12.36 -34.00
N ARG A 107 9.60 11.99 -34.74
CA ARG A 107 9.07 12.75 -35.87
C ARG A 107 8.50 14.10 -35.42
N GLN A 108 7.68 14.13 -34.39
CA GLN A 108 7.05 15.38 -33.92
C GLN A 108 8.06 16.34 -33.29
N ALA A 109 9.14 15.81 -32.70
CA ALA A 109 10.20 16.61 -32.10
C ALA A 109 11.01 17.44 -33.11
N ARG A 110 11.17 16.97 -34.36
CA ARG A 110 11.98 17.62 -35.42
C ARG A 110 11.65 19.11 -35.60
N ASP A 111 10.36 19.44 -35.64
CA ASP A 111 9.89 20.80 -35.89
C ASP A 111 9.45 21.52 -34.60
N SER A 112 9.65 20.91 -33.44
CA SER A 112 9.21 21.45 -32.16
C SER A 112 10.33 22.21 -31.47
N ARG A 113 10.04 23.42 -30.98
CA ARG A 113 10.96 24.22 -30.16
C ARG A 113 11.19 23.56 -28.80
N ALA A 114 10.15 22.97 -28.23
CA ALA A 114 10.18 22.37 -26.91
C ALA A 114 9.33 21.11 -26.79
N LEU A 115 9.75 20.25 -25.86
CA LEU A 115 9.02 19.11 -25.34
C LEU A 115 8.49 19.46 -23.94
N PHE A 116 7.18 19.36 -23.75
CA PHE A 116 6.51 19.43 -22.46
C PHE A 116 6.09 18.02 -22.05
N ILE A 117 6.65 17.53 -20.95
CA ILE A 117 6.37 16.21 -20.39
C ILE A 117 5.16 16.32 -19.45
N TRP A 118 4.16 15.49 -19.71
CA TRP A 118 2.86 15.40 -19.01
C TRP A 118 2.63 14.00 -18.44
N THR A 119 3.70 13.29 -18.07
CA THR A 119 3.62 12.01 -17.36
C THR A 119 3.06 12.21 -15.95
N ASP A 120 2.59 11.14 -15.29
CA ASP A 120 2.10 11.27 -13.92
C ASP A 120 3.21 11.81 -12.99
N CYS A 121 2.88 12.55 -11.93
CA CYS A 121 3.88 13.29 -11.14
C CYS A 121 4.53 12.49 -9.99
N ASP A 122 4.80 11.21 -10.23
CA ASP A 122 5.58 10.34 -9.36
C ASP A 122 6.98 10.04 -9.95
N ARG A 123 7.78 9.27 -9.20
CA ARG A 123 9.13 8.87 -9.64
C ARG A 123 9.11 8.11 -10.96
N GLU A 124 8.14 7.19 -11.13
CA GLU A 124 7.99 6.41 -12.35
C GLU A 124 7.69 7.31 -13.56
N GLY A 125 6.79 8.29 -13.38
CA GLY A 125 6.47 9.27 -14.40
C GLY A 125 7.64 10.20 -14.77
N GLU A 126 8.51 10.56 -13.82
CA GLU A 126 9.77 11.26 -14.14
C GLU A 126 10.67 10.38 -15.02
N HIS A 127 10.83 9.09 -14.68
CA HIS A 127 11.62 8.15 -15.48
C HIS A 127 11.03 7.95 -16.89
N ILE A 128 9.72 7.75 -17.02
CA ILE A 128 9.05 7.70 -18.33
C ILE A 128 9.25 9.00 -19.11
N GLY A 129 9.21 10.14 -18.41
CA GLY A 129 9.54 11.45 -18.98
C GLY A 129 10.94 11.49 -19.58
N SER A 130 11.92 10.88 -18.92
CA SER A 130 13.29 10.76 -19.42
C SER A 130 13.40 9.91 -20.67
N GLU A 131 12.64 8.80 -20.77
CA GLU A 131 12.61 7.97 -21.98
C GLU A 131 12.01 8.73 -23.18
N VAL A 132 10.97 9.53 -22.92
CA VAL A 132 10.36 10.41 -23.94
C VAL A 132 11.36 11.48 -24.38
N ARG A 133 12.05 12.13 -23.44
CA ARG A 133 13.12 13.10 -23.71
C ARG A 133 14.18 12.48 -24.63
N ASP A 134 14.68 11.30 -24.27
CA ASP A 134 15.75 10.63 -25.03
C ASP A 134 15.30 10.35 -26.47
N GLN A 135 14.06 9.90 -26.68
CA GLN A 135 13.52 9.73 -28.04
C GLN A 135 13.29 11.04 -28.79
N ALA A 136 12.88 12.12 -28.10
CA ALA A 136 12.69 13.42 -28.72
C ALA A 136 14.01 14.07 -29.16
N VAL A 137 15.06 13.95 -28.34
CA VAL A 137 16.42 14.44 -28.62
C VAL A 137 17.02 13.78 -29.86
N LEU A 138 16.70 12.50 -30.13
CA LEU A 138 17.08 11.84 -31.40
C LEU A 138 16.45 12.49 -32.64
N GLY A 139 15.34 13.20 -32.49
CA GLY A 139 14.65 13.92 -33.55
C GLY A 139 15.11 15.38 -33.67
N ASN A 140 15.35 16.03 -32.54
CA ASN A 140 15.85 17.39 -32.43
C ASN A 140 16.79 17.53 -31.22
N PRO A 141 18.12 17.53 -31.42
CA PRO A 141 19.08 17.62 -30.32
C PRO A 141 19.06 18.93 -29.51
N SER A 142 18.48 20.00 -30.05
CA SER A 142 18.38 21.31 -29.38
C SER A 142 17.00 21.58 -28.78
N ILE A 143 16.10 20.58 -28.75
CA ILE A 143 14.75 20.74 -28.19
C ILE A 143 14.81 21.10 -26.70
N GLU A 144 14.11 22.16 -26.30
CA GLU A 144 14.03 22.55 -24.90
C GLU A 144 13.13 21.57 -24.12
N ILE A 145 13.61 21.04 -22.98
CA ILE A 145 12.85 20.07 -22.17
C ILE A 145 12.17 20.78 -21.00
N LYS A 146 10.87 20.54 -20.84
CA LYS A 146 10.03 21.10 -19.79
C LYS A 146 9.12 20.04 -19.20
N ARG A 147 8.81 20.18 -17.91
CA ARG A 147 7.99 19.25 -17.13
C ARG A 147 6.77 19.98 -16.57
N ALA A 148 5.57 19.55 -16.95
CA ALA A 148 4.32 20.05 -16.39
C ALA A 148 3.99 19.29 -15.11
N ARG A 149 3.74 20.00 -14.00
CA ARG A 149 3.46 19.39 -12.69
C ARG A 149 2.00 19.58 -12.30
N PHE A 150 1.30 18.48 -12.01
CA PHE A 150 -0.13 18.48 -11.66
C PHE A 150 -0.46 17.31 -10.71
N SER A 151 -1.48 17.49 -9.86
CA SER A 151 -1.90 16.48 -8.88
C SER A 151 -3.35 16.02 -9.06
N ASN A 152 -4.08 16.67 -9.96
CA ASN A 152 -5.39 16.27 -10.44
C ASN A 152 -5.54 16.74 -11.89
N THR A 153 -6.58 16.26 -12.56
CA THR A 153 -6.85 16.54 -13.97
C THR A 153 -7.89 17.65 -14.16
N GLU A 154 -8.13 18.50 -13.16
CA GLU A 154 -9.06 19.63 -13.28
C GLU A 154 -8.47 20.72 -14.21
N ARG A 155 -9.34 21.40 -14.96
CA ARG A 155 -8.94 22.39 -15.98
C ARG A 155 -8.01 23.46 -15.44
N THR A 156 -8.26 23.98 -14.24
CA THR A 156 -7.44 25.03 -13.60
C THR A 156 -6.01 24.54 -13.36
N HIS A 157 -5.84 23.37 -12.75
CA HIS A 157 -4.54 22.76 -12.48
C HIS A 157 -3.77 22.49 -13.78
N VAL A 158 -4.45 21.98 -14.82
CA VAL A 158 -3.81 21.74 -16.12
C VAL A 158 -3.34 23.04 -16.79
N LEU A 159 -4.14 24.11 -16.73
CA LEU A 159 -3.75 25.41 -17.29
C LEU A 159 -2.57 26.03 -16.54
N GLU A 160 -2.54 25.90 -15.22
CA GLU A 160 -1.42 26.35 -14.39
C GLU A 160 -0.13 25.57 -14.68
N ALA A 161 -0.22 24.23 -14.75
CA ALA A 161 0.90 23.35 -15.07
C ALA A 161 1.52 23.67 -16.45
N ALA A 162 0.69 24.02 -17.44
CA ALA A 162 1.18 24.43 -18.76
C ALA A 162 1.90 25.80 -18.73
N ARG A 163 1.51 26.70 -17.82
CA ARG A 163 2.06 28.06 -17.74
C ARG A 163 3.27 28.17 -16.80
N ARG A 164 3.45 27.22 -15.89
CA ARG A 164 4.54 27.16 -14.91
C ARG A 164 5.32 25.83 -14.99
N PRO A 165 5.88 25.48 -16.16
CA PRO A 165 6.66 24.26 -16.27
C PRO A 165 7.98 24.36 -15.49
N ILE A 166 8.46 23.22 -15.02
CA ILE A 166 9.75 23.06 -14.33
C ILE A 166 10.72 22.21 -15.17
N GLY A 167 11.92 21.94 -14.65
CA GLY A 167 12.83 20.95 -15.21
C GLY A 167 12.42 19.52 -14.83
N LEU A 168 12.85 18.55 -15.63
CA LEU A 168 12.74 17.13 -15.27
C LEU A 168 13.66 16.85 -14.07
N ASP A 169 13.23 16.04 -13.12
CA ASP A 169 14.03 15.71 -11.94
C ASP A 169 14.95 14.51 -12.21
N GLU A 170 16.16 14.79 -12.69
CA GLU A 170 17.15 13.75 -13.02
C GLU A 170 17.49 12.83 -11.84
N ARG A 171 17.35 13.30 -10.59
CA ARG A 171 17.63 12.46 -9.41
C ARG A 171 16.56 11.41 -9.21
N GLN A 172 15.29 11.77 -9.45
CA GLN A 172 14.20 10.80 -9.42
C GLN A 172 14.31 9.80 -10.59
N VAL A 173 14.69 10.29 -11.78
CA VAL A 173 14.97 9.46 -12.94
C VAL A 173 16.06 8.42 -12.62
N ASP A 174 17.16 8.86 -12.02
CA ASP A 174 18.29 8.02 -11.63
C ASP A 174 17.92 6.99 -10.57
N ALA A 175 17.07 7.35 -9.60
CA ALA A 175 16.61 6.44 -8.56
C ALA A 175 15.77 5.29 -9.15
N VAL A 176 14.84 5.59 -10.06
CA VAL A 176 14.06 4.56 -10.76
C VAL A 176 14.96 3.70 -11.64
N ALA A 177 15.87 4.32 -12.40
CA ALA A 177 16.80 3.59 -13.24
C ALA A 177 17.71 2.64 -12.43
N ALA A 178 18.18 3.07 -11.25
CA ALA A 178 18.93 2.23 -10.32
C ALA A 178 18.09 1.04 -9.84
N ARG A 179 16.82 1.28 -9.47
CA ARG A 179 15.89 0.24 -9.01
C ARG A 179 15.63 -0.81 -10.10
N ILE A 180 15.32 -0.38 -11.32
CA ILE A 180 15.10 -1.25 -12.49
C ILE A 180 16.33 -2.11 -12.75
N GLU A 181 17.52 -1.51 -12.74
CA GLU A 181 18.78 -2.22 -12.97
C GLU A 181 19.07 -3.26 -11.88
N LEU A 182 18.90 -2.89 -10.61
CA LEU A 182 19.10 -3.80 -9.48
C LEU A 182 18.11 -4.95 -9.50
N ASP A 183 16.82 -4.67 -9.72
CA ASP A 183 15.79 -5.72 -9.79
C ASP A 183 16.03 -6.67 -10.98
N LEU A 184 16.53 -6.17 -12.12
CA LEU A 184 16.96 -7.01 -13.25
C LEU A 184 18.16 -7.90 -12.89
N ARG A 185 19.24 -7.31 -12.37
CA ARG A 185 20.47 -8.04 -12.01
C ARG A 185 20.20 -9.13 -10.97
N ILE A 186 19.62 -8.73 -9.85
CA ILE A 186 19.35 -9.61 -8.70
C ILE A 186 18.28 -10.64 -9.10
N GLY A 187 17.18 -10.19 -9.70
CA GLY A 187 16.08 -11.05 -10.11
C GLY A 187 16.54 -12.13 -11.09
N ALA A 188 17.29 -11.76 -12.13
CA ALA A 188 17.78 -12.70 -13.12
C ALA A 188 18.82 -13.68 -12.53
N ALA A 189 19.78 -13.20 -11.75
CA ALA A 189 20.81 -14.05 -11.14
C ALA A 189 20.19 -15.14 -10.25
N PHE A 190 19.38 -14.75 -9.27
CA PHE A 190 18.76 -15.70 -8.34
C PHE A 190 17.71 -16.57 -9.00
N THR A 191 16.88 -16.02 -9.91
CA THR A 191 15.87 -16.81 -10.65
C THR A 191 16.54 -17.92 -11.45
N ARG A 192 17.61 -17.61 -12.20
CA ARG A 192 18.34 -18.61 -12.99
C ARG A 192 19.02 -19.63 -12.10
N LEU A 193 19.68 -19.20 -11.03
CA LEU A 193 20.32 -20.12 -10.08
C LEU A 193 19.29 -21.12 -9.53
N GLN A 194 18.22 -20.64 -8.89
CA GLN A 194 17.29 -21.53 -8.21
C GLN A 194 16.46 -22.37 -9.20
N THR A 195 16.04 -21.81 -10.34
CA THR A 195 15.28 -22.57 -11.33
C THR A 195 16.12 -23.70 -11.91
N LEU A 196 17.32 -23.41 -12.41
CA LEU A 196 18.19 -24.43 -13.02
C LEU A 196 18.58 -25.51 -12.00
N GLN A 197 18.82 -25.13 -10.74
CA GLN A 197 19.20 -26.09 -9.70
C GLN A 197 18.04 -26.92 -9.17
N LEU A 198 16.83 -26.37 -9.09
CA LEU A 198 15.67 -27.10 -8.58
C LEU A 198 14.98 -27.94 -9.67
N GLN A 199 15.09 -27.56 -10.94
CA GLN A 199 14.61 -28.38 -12.06
C GLN A 199 15.33 -29.73 -12.14
N THR A 200 16.58 -29.83 -11.66
CA THR A 200 17.30 -31.12 -11.60
C THR A 200 16.67 -32.13 -10.63
N LEU A 201 15.76 -31.70 -9.75
CA LEU A 201 15.00 -32.59 -8.88
C LEU A 201 13.86 -33.32 -9.62
N GLY A 202 13.51 -32.87 -10.83
CA GLY A 202 12.46 -33.46 -11.65
C GLY A 202 11.04 -33.25 -11.11
N GLY A 203 10.12 -34.12 -11.51
CA GLY A 203 8.72 -34.13 -11.06
C GLY A 203 8.02 -32.77 -11.22
N ALA A 204 7.37 -32.30 -10.15
CA ALA A 204 6.58 -31.06 -10.14
C ALA A 204 7.40 -29.78 -10.41
N LEU A 205 8.73 -29.85 -10.36
CA LEU A 205 9.62 -28.70 -10.59
C LEU A 205 10.27 -28.69 -11.97
N ALA A 206 10.22 -29.79 -12.73
CA ALA A 206 11.01 -29.97 -13.96
C ALA A 206 10.84 -28.86 -15.01
N GLU A 207 9.62 -28.33 -15.15
CA GLU A 207 9.29 -27.29 -16.13
C GLU A 207 8.91 -25.94 -15.48
N LYS A 208 9.01 -25.85 -14.14
CA LYS A 208 8.55 -24.67 -13.41
C LYS A 208 9.62 -23.60 -13.39
N ILE A 209 9.28 -22.38 -13.80
CA ILE A 209 10.12 -21.20 -13.57
C ILE A 209 9.92 -20.74 -12.12
N ILE A 210 10.99 -20.78 -11.34
CA ILE A 210 10.99 -20.40 -9.93
C ILE A 210 11.65 -19.03 -9.85
N SER A 211 10.84 -17.97 -9.81
CA SER A 211 11.29 -16.58 -9.81
C SER A 211 11.75 -16.09 -8.44
N TYR A 212 12.83 -15.34 -8.40
CA TYR A 212 13.24 -14.55 -7.24
C TYR A 212 13.04 -13.06 -7.54
N GLY A 213 12.62 -12.30 -6.53
CA GLY A 213 12.59 -10.83 -6.60
C GLY A 213 12.92 -10.25 -5.23
N SER A 214 13.76 -9.21 -5.21
CA SER A 214 14.32 -8.61 -3.99
C SER A 214 13.25 -8.14 -2.98
N CYS A 215 12.08 -7.68 -3.43
CA CYS A 215 10.93 -7.38 -2.57
C CYS A 215 9.87 -8.50 -2.53
N GLN A 216 9.75 -9.29 -3.60
CA GLN A 216 8.82 -10.42 -3.67
C GLN A 216 9.14 -11.47 -2.58
N PHE A 217 10.42 -11.76 -2.38
CA PHE A 217 10.88 -12.80 -1.47
C PHE A 217 10.65 -12.47 0.02
N PRO A 218 10.96 -11.26 0.53
CA PRO A 218 10.59 -10.91 1.91
C PRO A 218 9.07 -10.77 2.12
N THR A 219 8.32 -10.40 1.07
CA THR A 219 6.84 -10.42 1.12
C THR A 219 6.31 -11.84 1.36
N LEU A 220 6.87 -12.83 0.66
CA LEU A 220 6.59 -14.25 0.92
C LEU A 220 7.06 -14.67 2.33
N GLY A 221 8.21 -14.17 2.77
CA GLY A 221 8.77 -14.40 4.10
C GLY A 221 7.78 -14.07 5.22
N PHE A 222 7.08 -12.93 5.15
CA PHE A 222 6.04 -12.59 6.14
C PHE A 222 4.91 -13.62 6.20
N VAL A 223 4.46 -14.12 5.05
CA VAL A 223 3.40 -15.12 4.96
C VAL A 223 3.84 -16.46 5.56
N VAL A 224 5.03 -16.93 5.20
CA VAL A 224 5.59 -18.18 5.73
C VAL A 224 5.87 -18.07 7.23
N ASP A 225 6.43 -16.96 7.71
CA ASP A 225 6.67 -16.71 9.13
C ASP A 225 5.36 -16.79 9.93
N ARG A 226 4.27 -16.14 9.47
CA ARG A 226 2.97 -16.26 10.14
C ARG A 226 2.46 -17.69 10.09
N TYR A 227 2.53 -18.34 8.93
CA TYR A 227 2.07 -19.71 8.76
C TYR A 227 2.75 -20.68 9.73
N MET A 228 4.07 -20.59 9.88
CA MET A 228 4.84 -21.41 10.82
C MET A 228 4.50 -21.11 12.27
N ARG A 229 4.27 -19.83 12.64
CA ARG A 229 3.78 -19.47 13.98
C ARG A 229 2.43 -20.11 14.28
N VAL A 230 1.53 -20.21 13.30
CA VAL A 230 0.24 -20.92 13.47
C VAL A 230 0.45 -22.42 13.58
N LYS A 231 1.23 -23.03 12.68
CA LYS A 231 1.46 -24.49 12.65
C LYS A 231 2.17 -25.00 13.91
N ASN A 232 3.14 -24.25 14.42
CA ASN A 232 3.96 -24.65 15.56
C ASN A 232 3.39 -24.18 16.91
N PHE A 233 2.24 -23.51 16.92
CA PHE A 233 1.61 -23.03 18.15
C PHE A 233 1.14 -24.20 19.00
N LYS A 234 1.54 -24.22 20.28
CA LYS A 234 1.05 -25.19 21.27
C LYS A 234 0.10 -24.46 22.23
N PRO A 235 -1.21 -24.76 22.20
CA PRO A 235 -2.16 -24.18 23.14
C PRO A 235 -1.79 -24.51 24.59
N GLU A 236 -1.87 -23.50 25.44
CA GLU A 236 -1.64 -23.61 26.89
C GLU A 236 -2.96 -23.32 27.60
N ALA A 237 -3.31 -24.17 28.57
CA ALA A 237 -4.49 -23.96 29.40
C ALA A 237 -4.21 -22.83 30.40
N PHE A 238 -5.20 -21.96 30.60
CA PHE A 238 -5.13 -20.90 31.59
C PHE A 238 -6.43 -20.81 32.37
N TRP A 239 -6.35 -20.22 33.55
CA TRP A 239 -7.48 -20.02 34.44
C TRP A 239 -7.59 -18.53 34.81
N SER A 240 -8.82 -18.05 34.93
CA SER A 240 -9.12 -16.67 35.33
C SER A 240 -10.30 -16.67 36.29
N ILE A 241 -10.36 -15.68 37.17
CA ILE A 241 -11.48 -15.48 38.08
C ILE A 241 -12.48 -14.53 37.39
N LYS A 242 -13.73 -14.97 37.24
CA LYS A 242 -14.81 -14.14 36.72
C LYS A 242 -15.71 -13.74 37.88
N VAL A 243 -16.02 -12.45 37.97
CA VAL A 243 -16.95 -11.89 38.95
C VAL A 243 -18.07 -11.16 38.21
N SER A 244 -19.32 -11.43 38.59
CA SER A 244 -20.48 -10.69 38.07
C SER A 244 -21.45 -10.30 39.16
N HIS A 245 -22.14 -9.18 38.94
CA HIS A 245 -23.17 -8.67 39.86
C HIS A 245 -24.32 -8.06 39.05
N THR A 246 -25.56 -8.31 39.47
CA THR A 246 -26.75 -7.73 38.83
C THR A 246 -27.28 -6.58 39.67
N ARG A 247 -27.40 -5.39 39.05
CA ARG A 247 -27.97 -4.18 39.66
C ARG A 247 -28.88 -3.49 38.65
N ASP A 248 -30.04 -3.02 39.08
CA ASP A 248 -31.04 -2.36 38.21
C ASP A 248 -31.42 -3.18 36.96
N GLY A 249 -31.45 -4.52 37.10
CA GLY A 249 -31.70 -5.44 35.98
C GLY A 249 -30.53 -5.63 35.01
N ILE A 250 -29.37 -4.99 35.27
CA ILE A 250 -28.16 -5.05 34.44
C ILE A 250 -27.13 -5.95 35.13
N THR A 251 -26.69 -7.01 34.44
CA THR A 251 -25.56 -7.85 34.90
C THR A 251 -24.24 -7.27 34.42
N VAL A 252 -23.42 -6.83 35.36
CA VAL A 252 -22.08 -6.31 35.12
C VAL A 252 -21.06 -7.43 35.31
N ASN A 253 -20.17 -7.62 34.34
CA ASN A 253 -19.03 -8.51 34.45
C ASN A 253 -17.78 -7.70 34.78
N PHE A 254 -17.05 -8.11 35.81
CA PHE A 254 -15.77 -7.54 36.21
C PHE A 254 -14.65 -8.50 35.80
N ASN A 255 -13.70 -7.99 35.03
CA ASN A 255 -12.54 -8.72 34.55
C ASN A 255 -11.44 -8.66 35.61
N TRP A 256 -10.82 -9.80 35.89
CA TRP A 256 -9.71 -9.89 36.84
C TRP A 256 -8.51 -9.05 36.39
N GLN A 257 -7.96 -8.24 37.28
CA GLN A 257 -6.87 -7.32 36.98
C GLN A 257 -5.58 -8.05 36.55
N ARG A 258 -5.36 -9.28 37.04
CA ARG A 258 -4.25 -10.15 36.60
C ARG A 258 -4.48 -10.76 35.22
N GLY A 259 -5.68 -10.66 34.66
CA GLY A 259 -6.06 -11.33 33.43
C GLY A 259 -6.29 -12.82 33.66
N HIS A 260 -5.26 -13.64 33.48
CA HIS A 260 -5.30 -15.10 33.65
C HIS A 260 -3.94 -15.63 34.12
N LEU A 261 -3.93 -16.81 34.73
CA LEU A 261 -2.71 -17.54 35.12
C LEU A 261 -2.68 -18.94 34.51
N PHE A 262 -1.48 -19.46 34.28
CA PHE A 262 -1.24 -20.80 33.74
C PHE A 262 -1.08 -21.88 34.84
N ASP A 263 -1.36 -21.52 36.10
CA ASP A 263 -1.34 -22.44 37.24
C ASP A 263 -2.71 -22.46 37.92
N ARG A 264 -3.41 -23.58 37.78
CA ARG A 264 -4.74 -23.78 38.36
C ARG A 264 -4.71 -23.73 39.89
N ALA A 265 -3.70 -24.30 40.54
CA ALA A 265 -3.62 -24.33 42.00
C ALA A 265 -3.44 -22.91 42.56
N ALA A 266 -2.62 -22.08 41.90
CA ALA A 266 -2.50 -20.67 42.25
C ALA A 266 -3.84 -19.92 42.13
N VAL A 267 -4.58 -20.09 41.03
CA VAL A 267 -5.91 -19.45 40.88
C VAL A 267 -6.90 -19.92 41.94
N VAL A 268 -6.89 -21.21 42.29
CA VAL A 268 -7.77 -21.75 43.35
C VAL A 268 -7.48 -21.09 44.69
N VAL A 269 -6.21 -20.98 45.10
CA VAL A 269 -5.83 -20.34 46.37
C VAL A 269 -6.25 -18.86 46.39
N LEU A 270 -6.06 -18.12 45.30
CA LEU A 270 -6.49 -16.71 45.21
C LEU A 270 -8.01 -16.59 45.26
N PHE A 271 -8.73 -17.49 44.58
CA PHE A 271 -10.18 -17.52 44.56
C PHE A 271 -10.80 -17.89 45.92
N GLU A 272 -10.19 -18.80 46.67
CA GLU A 272 -10.62 -19.14 48.04
C GLU A 272 -10.59 -17.92 48.96
N ARG A 273 -9.57 -17.06 48.84
CA ARG A 273 -9.48 -15.81 49.61
C ARG A 273 -10.56 -14.81 49.22
N CYS A 274 -10.91 -14.76 47.93
CA CYS A 274 -12.04 -13.97 47.46
C CYS A 274 -13.34 -14.46 48.13
N LEU A 275 -13.63 -15.76 48.07
CA LEU A 275 -14.82 -16.35 48.69
C LEU A 275 -14.87 -16.13 50.21
N ALA A 276 -13.73 -16.21 50.89
CA ALA A 276 -13.65 -15.94 52.33
C ALA A 276 -14.04 -14.49 52.69
N ALA A 277 -13.77 -13.52 51.81
CA ALA A 277 -14.12 -12.11 52.02
C ALA A 277 -15.63 -11.83 51.89
N LYS A 278 -16.39 -12.69 51.19
CA LYS A 278 -17.85 -12.65 50.94
C LYS A 278 -18.36 -11.43 50.14
N THR A 279 -17.81 -10.25 50.38
CA THR A 279 -18.22 -9.00 49.75
C THR A 279 -17.08 -8.39 48.96
N ALA A 280 -17.41 -7.79 47.82
CA ALA A 280 -16.51 -6.96 47.04
C ALA A 280 -16.74 -5.49 47.40
N THR A 281 -15.68 -4.69 47.45
CA THR A 281 -15.75 -3.25 47.72
C THR A 281 -15.34 -2.46 46.49
N VAL A 282 -16.10 -1.42 46.14
CA VAL A 282 -15.78 -0.52 45.04
C VAL A 282 -14.62 0.38 45.44
N THR A 283 -13.47 0.19 44.81
CA THR A 283 -12.25 0.95 45.10
C THR A 283 -12.07 2.16 44.17
N LYS A 284 -12.76 2.17 43.02
CA LYS A 284 -12.69 3.28 42.07
C LYS A 284 -13.96 3.36 41.23
N VAL A 285 -14.44 4.58 41.04
CA VAL A 285 -15.44 4.93 40.03
C VAL A 285 -14.94 6.17 39.32
N ASN A 286 -14.55 6.04 38.06
CA ASN A 286 -14.01 7.14 37.28
C ASN A 286 -14.81 7.31 35.99
N LYS A 287 -15.50 8.45 35.86
CA LYS A 287 -16.17 8.87 34.64
C LYS A 287 -15.34 9.94 33.97
N LYS A 288 -14.93 9.72 32.72
CA LYS A 288 -14.13 10.69 31.96
C LYS A 288 -14.70 10.89 30.56
N PRO A 289 -14.74 12.13 30.07
CA PRO A 289 -14.92 12.40 28.65
C PRO A 289 -13.87 11.64 27.84
N THR A 290 -14.30 11.03 26.75
CA THR A 290 -13.42 10.33 25.81
C THR A 290 -13.82 10.66 24.39
N SER A 291 -12.88 10.56 23.47
CA SER A 291 -13.10 10.87 22.07
C SER A 291 -12.50 9.78 21.20
N LYS A 292 -13.20 9.45 20.11
CA LYS A 292 -12.60 8.72 19.01
C LYS A 292 -12.24 9.70 17.91
N TRP A 293 -10.96 9.77 17.62
CA TRP A 293 -10.46 10.75 16.66
C TRP A 293 -10.91 10.41 15.25
N ARG A 294 -11.35 11.44 14.52
CA ARG A 294 -11.60 11.34 13.09
C ARG A 294 -10.32 10.91 12.37
N PRO A 295 -10.45 10.23 11.22
CA PRO A 295 -9.29 9.69 10.54
C PRO A 295 -8.33 10.78 10.02
N LEU A 296 -7.08 10.39 9.79
CA LEU A 296 -6.13 11.21 9.02
C LEU A 296 -6.51 11.22 7.52
N PRO A 297 -6.07 12.25 6.78
CA PRO A 297 -6.15 12.27 5.32
C PRO A 297 -5.60 10.99 4.69
N LEU A 298 -6.21 10.59 3.57
CA LEU A 298 -6.02 9.25 3.00
C LEU A 298 -4.70 9.16 2.21
N THR A 299 -3.83 8.23 2.61
CA THR A 299 -2.62 7.85 1.84
C THR A 299 -2.89 6.64 0.96
N THR A 300 -1.93 6.29 0.09
CA THR A 300 -2.01 5.07 -0.72
C THR A 300 -2.00 3.80 0.11
N VAL A 301 -1.17 3.73 1.15
CA VAL A 301 -1.11 2.57 2.05
C VAL A 301 -2.44 2.40 2.78
N ASP A 302 -3.01 3.49 3.31
CA ASP A 302 -4.33 3.46 3.95
C ASP A 302 -5.43 3.03 2.98
N LEU A 303 -5.41 3.53 1.73
CA LEU A 303 -6.38 3.14 0.70
C LEU A 303 -6.31 1.64 0.40
N GLN A 304 -5.11 1.08 0.22
CA GLN A 304 -4.95 -0.35 -0.02
C GLN A 304 -5.36 -1.18 1.21
N MET A 305 -4.85 -0.84 2.39
CA MET A 305 -5.10 -1.60 3.62
C MET A 305 -6.56 -1.55 4.05
N MET A 306 -7.12 -0.35 4.18
CA MET A 306 -8.51 -0.16 4.63
C MET A 306 -9.51 -0.51 3.53
N GLY A 307 -9.17 -0.23 2.26
CA GLY A 307 -9.98 -0.66 1.12
C GLY A 307 -10.10 -2.18 1.07
N SER A 308 -9.00 -2.93 1.22
CA SER A 308 -9.05 -4.39 1.26
C SER A 308 -9.82 -4.92 2.47
N LYS A 309 -9.67 -4.28 3.63
CA LYS A 309 -10.38 -4.64 4.86
C LYS A 309 -11.89 -4.43 4.74
N TYR A 310 -12.32 -3.24 4.30
CA TYR A 310 -13.72 -2.82 4.36
C TYR A 310 -14.50 -3.09 3.08
N LEU A 311 -13.88 -2.92 1.91
CA LEU A 311 -14.53 -3.10 0.62
C LEU A 311 -14.45 -4.55 0.13
N ARG A 312 -13.55 -5.35 0.73
CA ARG A 312 -13.28 -6.75 0.36
C ARG A 312 -12.83 -6.89 -1.10
N ILE A 313 -11.93 -5.99 -1.50
CA ILE A 313 -11.33 -5.94 -2.84
C ILE A 313 -9.82 -6.13 -2.66
N ASP A 314 -9.17 -6.90 -3.52
CA ASP A 314 -7.72 -7.02 -3.51
C ASP A 314 -7.04 -5.65 -3.77
N SER A 315 -5.84 -5.46 -3.23
CA SER A 315 -5.15 -4.17 -3.29
C SER A 315 -4.84 -3.72 -4.72
N GLN A 316 -4.58 -4.66 -5.63
CA GLN A 316 -4.30 -4.37 -7.03
C GLN A 316 -5.54 -3.85 -7.76
N ALA A 317 -6.72 -4.46 -7.54
CA ALA A 317 -7.98 -3.98 -8.08
C ALA A 317 -8.42 -2.63 -7.49
N ILE A 318 -8.12 -2.37 -6.21
CA ILE A 318 -8.31 -1.04 -5.59
C ILE A 318 -7.46 0.01 -6.31
N MET A 319 -6.17 -0.24 -6.48
CA MET A 319 -5.27 0.71 -7.14
C MET A 319 -5.67 0.95 -8.60
N LYS A 320 -6.08 -0.11 -9.33
CA LYS A 320 -6.58 0.02 -10.71
C LYS A 320 -7.85 0.86 -10.79
N ALA A 321 -8.79 0.67 -9.85
CA ALA A 321 -10.00 1.49 -9.78
C ALA A 321 -9.67 2.95 -9.44
N ALA A 322 -8.78 3.19 -8.48
CA ALA A 322 -8.35 4.53 -8.10
C ALA A 322 -7.65 5.26 -9.26
N GLU A 323 -6.76 4.59 -9.98
CA GLU A 323 -6.08 5.14 -11.17
C GLU A 323 -7.07 5.49 -12.29
N THR A 324 -8.09 4.66 -12.48
CA THR A 324 -9.19 4.93 -13.43
C THR A 324 -9.99 6.16 -13.00
N LEU A 325 -10.33 6.28 -11.71
CA LEU A 325 -11.05 7.44 -11.16
C LEU A 325 -10.23 8.75 -11.31
N TYR A 326 -8.92 8.69 -11.06
CA TYR A 326 -8.01 9.82 -11.27
C TYR A 326 -7.94 10.23 -12.75
N THR A 327 -7.81 9.26 -13.66
CA THR A 327 -7.76 9.51 -15.10
C THR A 327 -9.06 10.14 -15.61
N LYS A 328 -10.21 9.82 -14.98
CA LYS A 328 -11.51 10.44 -15.25
C LYS A 328 -11.72 11.79 -14.54
N GLY A 329 -10.81 12.21 -13.68
CA GLY A 329 -10.87 13.47 -12.93
C GLY A 329 -11.78 13.48 -11.71
N PHE A 330 -12.09 12.32 -11.15
CA PHE A 330 -12.98 12.20 -9.99
C PHE A 330 -12.25 12.25 -8.64
N ILE A 331 -10.99 11.83 -8.59
CA ILE A 331 -10.15 11.88 -7.40
C ILE A 331 -8.78 12.47 -7.72
N SER A 332 -8.06 12.93 -6.69
CA SER A 332 -6.65 13.30 -6.80
C SER A 332 -5.77 12.08 -7.09
N TYR A 333 -4.52 12.33 -7.47
CA TYR A 333 -3.57 11.28 -7.79
C TYR A 333 -3.45 10.23 -6.66
N PRO A 334 -3.65 8.92 -6.93
CA PRO A 334 -3.84 7.92 -5.89
C PRO A 334 -2.55 7.28 -5.37
N ARG A 335 -1.37 7.74 -5.82
CA ARG A 335 -0.04 7.29 -5.37
C ARG A 335 0.65 8.43 -4.62
N THR A 336 0.41 8.51 -3.31
CA THR A 336 0.94 9.54 -2.40
C THR A 336 1.10 8.98 -1.00
N GLU A 337 2.16 9.43 -0.33
CA GLU A 337 2.42 9.15 1.09
C GLU A 337 1.94 10.29 2.00
N THR A 338 1.38 11.36 1.43
CA THR A 338 0.98 12.57 2.14
C THR A 338 -0.30 12.35 2.95
N ASP A 339 -0.22 12.58 4.26
CA ASP A 339 -1.32 12.45 5.23
C ASP A 339 -1.71 13.82 5.86
N GLN A 340 -1.48 14.91 5.11
CA GLN A 340 -1.83 16.27 5.50
C GLN A 340 -2.22 17.11 4.28
N PHE A 341 -3.28 17.92 4.40
CA PHE A 341 -3.63 18.88 3.36
C PHE A 341 -2.80 20.17 3.50
N ASP A 342 -2.42 20.76 2.37
CA ASP A 342 -1.87 22.11 2.33
C ASP A 342 -2.97 23.15 2.62
N ASN A 343 -2.60 24.26 3.26
CA ASN A 343 -3.49 25.37 3.55
C ASN A 343 -3.99 26.07 2.27
N GLU A 344 -3.28 25.92 1.15
CA GLU A 344 -3.68 26.50 -0.15
C GLU A 344 -4.89 25.78 -0.78
N ILE A 345 -5.19 24.54 -0.37
CA ILE A 345 -6.30 23.78 -0.93
C ILE A 345 -7.62 24.23 -0.30
N ASP A 346 -8.54 24.70 -1.13
CA ASP A 346 -9.89 25.07 -0.71
C ASP A 346 -10.76 23.82 -0.46
N LEU A 347 -10.58 23.22 0.72
CA LEU A 347 -11.29 22.01 1.12
C LEU A 347 -12.81 22.22 1.20
N LYS A 348 -13.28 23.44 1.51
CA LYS A 348 -14.72 23.73 1.57
C LYS A 348 -15.35 23.61 0.20
N LYS A 349 -14.72 24.14 -0.86
CA LYS A 349 -15.19 23.93 -2.24
C LYS A 349 -15.25 22.44 -2.62
N LEU A 350 -14.30 21.64 -2.17
CA LEU A 350 -14.32 20.19 -2.42
C LEU A 350 -15.48 19.50 -1.69
N VAL A 351 -15.83 19.94 -0.47
CA VAL A 351 -17.02 19.49 0.27
C VAL A 351 -18.30 19.91 -0.46
N GLU A 352 -18.40 21.16 -0.91
CA GLU A 352 -19.56 21.68 -1.66
C GLU A 352 -19.83 20.88 -2.94
N LYS A 353 -18.76 20.49 -3.65
CA LYS A 353 -18.88 19.63 -4.83
C LYS A 353 -19.61 18.32 -4.55
N GLN A 354 -19.67 17.84 -3.29
CA GLN A 354 -20.32 16.58 -2.90
C GLN A 354 -21.82 16.69 -2.58
N TYR A 355 -22.41 17.89 -2.58
CA TYR A 355 -23.82 18.12 -2.29
C TYR A 355 -24.83 17.29 -3.10
N PRO A 356 -24.58 16.95 -4.38
CA PRO A 356 -25.55 16.19 -5.17
C PRO A 356 -25.72 14.72 -4.74
N SER A 357 -24.87 14.20 -3.84
CA SER A 357 -24.98 12.81 -3.38
C SER A 357 -26.17 12.59 -2.45
N GLU A 358 -27.01 11.60 -2.74
CA GLU A 358 -28.08 11.16 -1.83
C GLU A 358 -27.52 10.49 -0.56
N ALA A 359 -26.32 9.92 -0.62
CA ALA A 359 -25.76 9.10 0.45
C ALA A 359 -24.95 9.88 1.50
N TRP A 360 -24.49 11.10 1.16
CA TRP A 360 -23.70 11.96 2.06
C TRP A 360 -23.86 13.46 1.81
N GLY A 361 -24.69 13.88 0.84
CA GLY A 361 -24.85 15.29 0.47
C GLY A 361 -25.38 16.16 1.62
N GLU A 362 -26.33 15.64 2.41
CA GLU A 362 -26.80 16.34 3.62
C GLU A 362 -25.69 16.51 4.66
N TYR A 363 -24.86 15.49 4.83
CA TYR A 363 -23.71 15.59 5.74
C TYR A 363 -22.72 16.66 5.27
N ALA A 364 -22.42 16.70 3.96
CA ALA A 364 -21.57 17.72 3.37
C ALA A 364 -22.15 19.14 3.56
N ARG A 365 -23.48 19.33 3.40
CA ARG A 365 -24.16 20.60 3.72
C ARG A 365 -24.00 20.97 5.18
N GLY A 366 -24.16 20.03 6.10
CA GLY A 366 -23.95 20.24 7.54
C GLY A 366 -22.53 20.68 7.89
N LEU A 367 -21.50 20.14 7.21
CA LEU A 367 -20.13 20.61 7.38
C LEU A 367 -20.01 22.10 7.00
N ILE A 368 -20.52 22.50 5.83
CA ILE A 368 -20.45 23.91 5.42
C ILE A 368 -21.33 24.82 6.29
N GLY A 369 -22.44 24.30 6.81
CA GLY A 369 -23.34 24.98 7.75
C GLY A 369 -22.81 25.16 9.18
N GLY A 370 -21.51 24.91 9.42
CA GLY A 370 -20.83 25.16 10.71
C GLY A 370 -20.13 23.95 11.31
N GLY A 371 -20.35 22.74 10.77
CA GLY A 371 -19.71 21.51 11.24
C GLY A 371 -18.27 21.30 10.74
N PHE A 372 -17.79 22.11 9.80
CA PHE A 372 -16.48 21.94 9.17
C PHE A 372 -15.35 22.16 10.18
N LYS A 373 -14.44 21.20 10.21
CA LYS A 373 -13.15 21.28 10.92
C LYS A 373 -12.04 21.10 9.91
N GLN A 374 -10.94 21.79 10.14
CA GLN A 374 -9.73 21.52 9.37
C GLN A 374 -9.28 20.07 9.63
N PRO A 375 -8.92 19.30 8.58
CA PRO A 375 -8.38 17.96 8.75
C PRO A 375 -7.17 17.93 9.67
N ARG A 376 -7.05 16.84 10.44
CA ARG A 376 -5.87 16.57 11.26
C ARG A 376 -4.65 16.42 10.35
N ARG A 377 -3.50 16.89 10.82
CA ARG A 377 -2.21 16.75 10.11
C ARG A 377 -1.50 15.50 10.62
N GLY A 378 -1.17 14.60 9.72
CA GLY A 378 -0.26 13.51 10.02
C GLY A 378 1.20 13.93 9.94
N ARG A 379 2.11 12.97 9.79
CA ARG A 379 3.57 13.20 9.85
C ARG A 379 4.24 13.19 8.48
N ASN A 380 3.55 12.73 7.45
CA ASN A 380 4.13 12.41 6.15
C ASN A 380 3.72 13.44 5.09
N ASN A 381 4.66 13.80 4.22
CA ASN A 381 4.45 14.71 3.10
C ASN A 381 5.50 14.43 2.03
N ASP A 382 5.07 13.89 0.89
CA ASP A 382 5.94 13.61 -0.27
C ASP A 382 6.37 14.90 -1.01
N LYS A 383 5.78 16.04 -0.64
CA LYS A 383 5.96 17.36 -1.27
C LYS A 383 5.62 17.37 -2.77
N ALA A 384 4.94 16.33 -3.26
CA ALA A 384 4.58 16.09 -4.65
C ALA A 384 3.07 16.23 -4.83
N HIS A 385 2.30 15.51 -4.01
CA HIS A 385 0.86 15.34 -4.10
C HIS A 385 0.14 15.61 -2.77
N PRO A 386 -1.08 16.16 -2.80
CA PRO A 386 -1.95 16.17 -1.64
C PRO A 386 -2.49 14.75 -1.33
N PRO A 387 -3.08 14.53 -0.14
CA PRO A 387 -3.75 13.28 0.19
C PRO A 387 -4.80 12.88 -0.86
N ILE A 388 -5.16 11.61 -0.91
CA ILE A 388 -6.20 11.10 -1.83
C ILE A 388 -7.57 11.66 -1.42
N HIS A 389 -8.22 12.42 -2.31
CA HIS A 389 -9.48 13.11 -2.03
C HIS A 389 -10.38 13.22 -3.28
N PRO A 390 -11.70 13.40 -3.13
CA PRO A 390 -12.59 13.62 -4.27
C PRO A 390 -12.37 15.01 -4.88
N VAL A 391 -12.23 15.08 -6.20
CA VAL A 391 -12.04 16.33 -6.97
C VAL A 391 -13.36 16.83 -7.56
N ALA A 392 -14.29 15.92 -7.83
CA ALA A 392 -15.63 16.21 -8.34
C ALA A 392 -16.65 15.22 -7.77
N TYR A 393 -17.93 15.58 -7.80
CA TYR A 393 -19.01 14.60 -7.64
C TYR A 393 -19.18 13.78 -8.91
N VAL A 394 -19.43 12.48 -8.74
CA VAL A 394 -19.78 11.59 -9.84
C VAL A 394 -21.00 10.75 -9.48
N SER A 395 -21.95 10.68 -10.42
CA SER A 395 -23.11 9.80 -10.29
C SER A 395 -22.67 8.34 -10.24
N PRO A 396 -23.19 7.52 -9.32
CA PRO A 396 -22.88 6.08 -9.27
C PRO A 396 -23.17 5.32 -10.57
N THR A 397 -24.03 5.84 -11.44
CA THR A 397 -24.44 5.19 -12.70
C THR A 397 -23.35 5.15 -13.78
N VAL A 398 -22.33 6.01 -13.68
CA VAL A 398 -21.23 6.06 -14.66
C VAL A 398 -19.96 5.33 -14.19
N LEU A 399 -20.02 4.71 -13.01
CA LEU A 399 -18.91 4.00 -12.38
C LEU A 399 -19.10 2.49 -12.47
N SER A 400 -18.01 1.76 -12.68
CA SER A 400 -18.02 0.30 -12.47
C SER A 400 -18.21 -0.04 -10.98
N ALA A 401 -18.53 -1.31 -10.67
CA ALA A 401 -18.80 -1.73 -9.29
C ALA A 401 -17.63 -1.43 -8.33
N ASN A 402 -16.39 -1.68 -8.75
CA ASN A 402 -15.20 -1.39 -7.93
C ASN A 402 -14.90 0.12 -7.89
N GLU A 403 -15.04 0.84 -9.00
CA GLU A 403 -14.90 2.30 -9.04
C GLU A 403 -15.88 2.98 -8.07
N LYS A 404 -17.15 2.53 -8.04
CA LYS A 404 -18.17 3.05 -7.12
C LYS A 404 -17.75 2.87 -5.67
N LYS A 405 -17.33 1.66 -5.28
CA LYS A 405 -16.91 1.35 -3.90
C LYS A 405 -15.69 2.17 -3.47
N VAL A 406 -14.68 2.27 -4.35
CA VAL A 406 -13.44 3.02 -4.06
C VAL A 406 -13.72 4.51 -3.99
N TYR A 407 -14.51 5.06 -4.91
CA TYR A 407 -14.90 6.47 -4.89
C TYR A 407 -15.70 6.85 -3.64
N GLU A 408 -16.68 6.03 -3.26
CA GLU A 408 -17.45 6.23 -2.04
C GLU A 408 -16.54 6.19 -0.79
N PHE A 409 -15.61 5.24 -0.73
CA PHE A 409 -14.65 5.15 0.36
C PHE A 409 -13.78 6.42 0.48
N VAL A 410 -13.19 6.87 -0.63
CA VAL A 410 -12.36 8.08 -0.70
C VAL A 410 -13.19 9.31 -0.27
N THR A 411 -14.41 9.43 -0.76
CA THR A 411 -15.28 10.58 -0.48
C THR A 411 -15.72 10.62 0.97
N ARG A 412 -16.20 9.50 1.52
CA ARG A 412 -16.59 9.41 2.95
C ARG A 412 -15.40 9.64 3.86
N ARG A 413 -14.21 9.13 3.52
CA ARG A 413 -12.97 9.37 4.26
C ARG A 413 -12.64 10.86 4.29
N PHE A 414 -12.70 11.54 3.15
CA PHE A 414 -12.46 12.98 3.05
C PHE A 414 -13.44 13.80 3.91
N LEU A 415 -14.75 13.53 3.80
CA LEU A 415 -15.77 14.23 4.60
C LEU A 415 -15.59 14.00 6.10
N ALA A 416 -15.22 12.79 6.52
CA ALA A 416 -14.90 12.50 7.91
C ALA A 416 -13.65 13.23 8.41
N CYS A 417 -12.62 13.38 7.57
CA CYS A 417 -11.44 14.18 7.92
C CYS A 417 -11.82 15.65 8.21
N CYS A 418 -12.82 16.17 7.49
CA CYS A 418 -13.33 17.54 7.64
C CYS A 418 -14.38 17.71 8.74
N SER A 419 -14.64 16.67 9.55
CA SER A 419 -15.68 16.66 10.59
C SER A 419 -15.09 16.81 12.00
N GLU A 420 -15.94 16.75 13.02
CA GLU A 420 -15.57 16.64 14.42
C GLU A 420 -15.23 15.20 14.82
N ASP A 421 -14.41 15.05 15.86
CA ASP A 421 -14.15 13.76 16.49
C ASP A 421 -15.43 13.25 17.16
N ALA A 422 -15.64 11.92 17.18
CA ALA A 422 -16.75 11.36 17.93
C ALA A 422 -16.49 11.53 19.43
N LYS A 423 -17.52 11.90 20.21
CA LYS A 423 -17.42 12.15 21.65
C LYS A 423 -18.25 11.15 22.44
N GLY A 424 -17.74 10.77 23.59
CA GLY A 424 -18.39 9.83 24.49
C GLY A 424 -17.93 10.01 25.92
N GLU A 425 -18.47 9.20 26.81
CA GLU A 425 -18.07 9.10 28.20
C GLU A 425 -17.64 7.66 28.49
N SER A 426 -16.46 7.52 29.08
CA SER A 426 -15.93 6.25 29.56
C SER A 426 -16.12 6.18 31.07
N THR A 427 -16.78 5.12 31.55
CA THR A 427 -16.89 4.81 32.98
C THR A 427 -15.99 3.62 33.28
N ASP A 428 -14.97 3.81 34.11
CA ASP A 428 -14.09 2.77 34.62
C ASP A 428 -14.45 2.50 36.09
N ILE A 429 -14.79 1.25 36.43
CA ILE A 429 -15.11 0.83 37.79
C ILE A 429 -14.14 -0.26 38.21
N GLU A 430 -13.50 -0.11 39.36
CA GLU A 430 -12.63 -1.13 39.96
C GLU A 430 -13.23 -1.57 41.30
N ILE A 431 -13.16 -2.86 41.55
CA ILE A 431 -13.60 -3.50 42.79
C ILE A 431 -12.46 -4.35 43.36
N GLN A 432 -12.41 -4.43 44.68
CA GLN A 432 -11.55 -5.35 45.41
C GLN A 432 -12.42 -6.46 46.02
N TYR A 433 -12.05 -7.71 45.77
CA TYR A 433 -12.72 -8.88 46.34
C TYR A 433 -11.67 -9.81 46.96
N GLY A 434 -11.59 -9.82 48.29
CA GLY A 434 -10.44 -10.39 49.00
C GLY A 434 -9.15 -9.60 48.71
N ASP A 435 -8.08 -10.31 48.38
CA ASP A 435 -6.78 -9.72 48.01
C ASP A 435 -6.71 -9.32 46.52
N GLU A 436 -7.75 -9.60 45.73
CA GLU A 436 -7.71 -9.47 44.27
C GLU A 436 -8.55 -8.29 43.77
N GLU A 437 -8.06 -7.68 42.68
CA GLU A 437 -8.71 -6.54 42.03
C GLU A 437 -9.39 -6.96 40.72
N PHE A 438 -10.51 -6.33 40.42
CA PHE A 438 -11.27 -6.54 39.19
C PHE A 438 -11.71 -5.20 38.63
N HIS A 439 -11.83 -5.10 37.31
CA HIS A 439 -12.26 -3.88 36.64
C HIS A 439 -13.35 -4.16 35.61
N THR A 440 -14.17 -3.15 35.35
CA THR A 440 -15.07 -3.13 34.21
C THR A 440 -15.08 -1.75 33.58
N ARG A 441 -15.37 -1.70 32.29
CA ARG A 441 -15.35 -0.46 31.52
C ARG A 441 -16.62 -0.35 30.67
N GLY A 442 -17.33 0.75 30.86
CA GLY A 442 -18.47 1.16 30.06
C GLY A 442 -18.11 2.31 29.14
N LEU A 443 -18.70 2.34 27.95
CA LEU A 443 -18.63 3.46 27.01
C LEU A 443 -20.04 3.87 26.62
N VAL A 444 -20.32 5.17 26.69
CA VAL A 444 -21.53 5.79 26.13
C VAL A 444 -21.10 6.76 25.05
N VAL A 445 -21.49 6.52 23.80
CA VAL A 445 -21.27 7.46 22.69
C VAL A 445 -22.33 8.56 22.78
N LEU A 446 -21.89 9.81 22.90
CA LEU A 446 -22.74 10.98 23.06
C LEU A 446 -22.95 11.71 21.73
N GLU A 447 -21.86 11.87 20.96
CA GLU A 447 -21.88 12.50 19.64
C GLU A 447 -21.13 11.60 18.64
N ARG A 448 -21.83 11.15 17.58
CA ARG A 448 -21.25 10.27 16.57
C ARG A 448 -20.34 11.02 15.58
N ASN A 449 -20.70 12.26 15.24
CA ASN A 449 -19.91 13.16 14.40
C ASN A 449 -19.41 12.49 13.12
N TYR A 450 -18.09 12.33 12.91
CA TYR A 450 -17.54 11.70 11.70
C TYR A 450 -18.06 10.27 11.43
N LEU A 451 -18.51 9.54 12.47
CA LEU A 451 -19.02 8.17 12.34
C LEU A 451 -20.34 8.09 11.56
N ASP A 452 -21.06 9.19 11.39
CA ASP A 452 -22.31 9.22 10.62
C ASP A 452 -22.05 9.21 9.11
N VAL A 453 -20.91 9.73 8.65
CA VAL A 453 -20.51 9.67 7.23
C VAL A 453 -19.56 8.52 6.94
N TYR A 454 -18.67 8.17 7.87
CA TYR A 454 -17.65 7.13 7.69
C TYR A 454 -18.04 5.81 8.34
N VAL A 455 -19.03 5.17 7.72
CA VAL A 455 -19.68 3.92 8.17
C VAL A 455 -18.75 2.70 8.33
N TYR A 456 -17.52 2.80 7.84
CA TYR A 456 -16.52 1.74 7.94
C TYR A 456 -15.88 1.64 9.33
N ASP A 457 -15.88 2.74 10.07
CA ASP A 457 -15.31 2.80 11.40
C ASP A 457 -16.41 2.68 12.47
N LYS A 458 -16.17 1.85 13.49
CA LYS A 458 -17.19 1.53 14.50
C LYS A 458 -16.79 2.01 15.88
N TRP A 459 -17.70 2.71 16.52
CA TRP A 459 -17.62 3.09 17.92
C TRP A 459 -19.05 3.14 18.45
N GLU A 460 -19.40 2.15 19.24
CA GLU A 460 -20.77 1.92 19.71
C GLU A 460 -20.75 1.90 21.23
N SER A 461 -21.84 2.37 21.84
CA SER A 461 -22.00 2.30 23.29
C SER A 461 -21.95 0.83 23.73
N SER A 462 -21.21 0.55 24.80
CA SER A 462 -21.29 -0.75 25.46
C SER A 462 -22.61 -0.84 26.24
N GLN A 463 -22.85 -1.98 26.90
CA GLN A 463 -23.89 -2.05 27.92
C GLN A 463 -23.67 -0.92 28.95
N PRO A 464 -24.68 -0.09 29.25
CA PRO A 464 -24.58 0.94 30.26
C PRO A 464 -24.25 0.30 31.61
N LEU A 465 -23.29 0.86 32.32
CA LEU A 465 -22.99 0.41 33.67
C LEU A 465 -23.98 1.08 34.65
N PRO A 466 -24.58 0.34 35.59
CA PRO A 466 -25.39 0.93 36.65
C PRO A 466 -24.50 1.80 37.55
N ASN A 467 -25.12 2.67 38.34
CA ASN A 467 -24.35 3.54 39.23
C ASN A 467 -23.73 2.72 40.38
N PHE A 468 -22.43 2.93 40.58
CA PHE A 468 -21.70 2.46 41.75
C PHE A 468 -21.15 3.66 42.53
N ALA A 469 -21.13 3.56 43.85
CA ALA A 469 -20.57 4.56 44.76
C ALA A 469 -19.19 4.10 45.26
N LEU A 470 -18.25 5.05 45.36
CA LEU A 470 -16.94 4.76 45.93
C LEU A 470 -17.09 4.23 47.38
N ASN A 471 -16.32 3.18 47.71
CA ASN A 471 -16.33 2.48 48.99
C ASN A 471 -17.62 1.72 49.32
N GLU A 472 -18.59 1.59 48.40
CA GLU A 472 -19.71 0.68 48.65
C GLU A 472 -19.25 -0.77 48.61
N SER A 473 -19.90 -1.63 49.40
CA SER A 473 -19.67 -3.08 49.38
C SER A 473 -20.92 -3.81 48.94
N PHE A 474 -20.74 -4.89 48.17
CA PHE A 474 -21.82 -5.75 47.71
C PHE A 474 -21.38 -7.22 47.66
N GLU A 475 -22.32 -8.14 47.80
CA GLU A 475 -22.07 -9.56 47.55
C GLU A 475 -22.13 -9.83 46.03
N PRO A 476 -21.06 -10.37 45.41
CA PRO A 476 -21.11 -10.78 44.01
C PRO A 476 -22.24 -11.78 43.78
N LYS A 477 -22.98 -11.62 42.67
CA LYS A 477 -24.06 -12.56 42.32
C LYS A 477 -23.49 -13.89 41.84
N GLU A 478 -22.38 -13.83 41.11
CA GLU A 478 -21.64 -14.99 40.64
C GLU A 478 -20.15 -14.68 40.74
N ALA A 479 -19.40 -15.61 41.30
CA ALA A 479 -17.95 -15.61 41.24
C ALA A 479 -17.50 -17.04 40.95
N ASN A 480 -16.71 -17.24 39.91
CA ASN A 480 -16.28 -18.57 39.50
C ASN A 480 -14.92 -18.53 38.81
N ILE A 481 -14.20 -19.65 38.87
CA ILE A 481 -13.03 -19.87 38.03
C ILE A 481 -13.51 -20.25 36.63
N THR A 482 -12.92 -19.63 35.62
CA THR A 482 -13.08 -19.99 34.21
C THR A 482 -11.80 -20.61 33.70
N GLU A 483 -11.93 -21.60 32.83
CA GLU A 483 -10.82 -22.22 32.11
C GLU A 483 -10.86 -21.78 30.64
N GLY A 484 -9.70 -21.44 30.10
CA GLY A 484 -9.51 -21.14 28.69
C GLY A 484 -8.26 -21.83 28.15
N LYS A 485 -8.08 -21.74 26.84
CA LYS A 485 -6.85 -22.15 26.16
C LYS A 485 -6.38 -21.01 25.28
N THR A 486 -5.07 -20.78 25.24
CA THR A 486 -4.50 -19.84 24.28
C THR A 486 -4.78 -20.34 22.86
N VAL A 487 -5.00 -19.41 21.93
CA VAL A 487 -5.31 -19.72 20.53
C VAL A 487 -4.19 -19.24 19.63
N ALA A 488 -3.91 -19.99 18.58
CA ALA A 488 -2.94 -19.59 17.57
C ALA A 488 -3.39 -18.26 16.91
N PRO A 489 -2.45 -17.42 16.44
CA PRO A 489 -2.83 -16.26 15.64
C PRO A 489 -3.55 -16.69 14.35
N GLY A 490 -4.32 -15.78 13.74
CA GLY A 490 -4.85 -16.02 12.39
C GLY A 490 -3.75 -16.01 11.33
N TYR A 491 -4.01 -16.62 10.18
CA TYR A 491 -3.14 -16.45 9.01
C TYR A 491 -3.16 -15.00 8.53
N LEU A 492 -2.16 -14.57 7.76
CA LEU A 492 -2.10 -13.19 7.28
C LEU A 492 -3.20 -12.93 6.27
N THR A 493 -3.93 -11.85 6.46
CA THR A 493 -4.77 -11.23 5.44
C THR A 493 -4.00 -10.19 4.64
N GLU A 494 -4.52 -9.78 3.49
CA GLU A 494 -3.89 -8.74 2.65
C GLU A 494 -3.68 -7.39 3.35
N PRO A 495 -4.64 -6.85 4.12
CA PRO A 495 -4.40 -5.66 4.94
C PRO A 495 -3.26 -5.83 5.95
N GLU A 496 -3.16 -7.00 6.61
CA GLU A 496 -2.09 -7.25 7.57
C GLU A 496 -0.72 -7.39 6.89
N LEU A 497 -0.67 -7.98 5.70
CA LEU A 497 0.55 -8.08 4.92
C LEU A 497 1.02 -6.70 4.45
N ILE A 498 0.11 -5.85 3.96
CA ILE A 498 0.41 -4.44 3.62
C ILE A 498 0.95 -3.70 4.84
N GLY A 499 0.31 -3.84 6.01
CA GLY A 499 0.77 -3.23 7.26
C GLY A 499 2.16 -3.70 7.70
N LEU A 500 2.50 -4.99 7.47
CA LEU A 500 3.85 -5.50 7.72
C LEU A 500 4.88 -4.96 6.73
N MET A 501 4.55 -4.87 5.44
CA MET A 501 5.43 -4.29 4.43
C MET A 501 5.75 -2.82 4.73
N ASP A 502 4.73 -2.02 5.05
CA ASP A 502 4.84 -0.62 5.43
C ASP A 502 5.71 -0.43 6.70
N ALA A 503 5.39 -1.16 7.78
CA ALA A 503 6.15 -1.10 9.03
C ALA A 503 7.63 -1.50 8.87
N ASN A 504 7.95 -2.29 7.84
CA ASN A 504 9.32 -2.72 7.53
C ASN A 504 9.97 -1.93 6.39
N GLY A 505 9.29 -0.92 5.82
CA GLY A 505 9.84 -0.05 4.79
C GLY A 505 10.18 -0.77 3.47
N ILE A 506 9.36 -1.74 3.06
CA ILE A 506 9.49 -2.39 1.74
C ILE A 506 8.23 -2.21 0.92
N GLY A 507 8.36 -2.18 -0.41
CA GLY A 507 7.23 -1.92 -1.30
C GLY A 507 6.76 -0.45 -1.28
N THR A 508 7.66 0.47 -0.98
CA THR A 508 7.46 1.93 -1.03
C THR A 508 7.10 2.40 -2.45
N ASP A 509 6.78 3.69 -2.63
CA ASP A 509 6.37 4.24 -3.93
C ASP A 509 5.12 3.54 -4.51
N ALA A 510 4.18 3.12 -3.65
CA ALA A 510 2.93 2.46 -4.04
C ALA A 510 3.12 1.11 -4.79
N THR A 511 4.17 0.35 -4.49
CA THR A 511 4.49 -0.93 -5.15
C THR A 511 4.04 -2.18 -4.38
N MET A 512 3.53 -2.05 -3.14
CA MET A 512 3.09 -3.18 -2.31
C MET A 512 2.09 -4.12 -3.02
N ALA A 513 1.03 -3.57 -3.61
CA ALA A 513 0.02 -4.35 -4.35
C ALA A 513 0.63 -5.19 -5.49
N GLU A 514 1.67 -4.68 -6.16
CA GLU A 514 2.35 -5.38 -7.24
C GLU A 514 3.14 -6.58 -6.70
N HIS A 515 3.89 -6.41 -5.61
CA HIS A 515 4.65 -7.51 -5.00
C HIS A 515 3.75 -8.60 -4.41
N ILE A 516 2.61 -8.20 -3.80
CA ILE A 516 1.58 -9.14 -3.32
C ILE A 516 0.96 -9.90 -4.50
N SER A 517 0.65 -9.22 -5.60
CA SER A 517 0.14 -9.88 -6.82
C SER A 517 1.15 -10.85 -7.41
N LYS A 518 2.45 -10.50 -7.42
CA LYS A 518 3.53 -11.37 -7.91
C LYS A 518 3.62 -12.69 -7.12
N ILE A 519 3.58 -12.67 -5.79
CA ILE A 519 3.64 -13.93 -5.01
C ILE A 519 2.42 -14.82 -5.23
N LYS A 520 1.24 -14.23 -5.49
CA LYS A 520 0.02 -14.97 -5.89
C LYS A 520 0.20 -15.59 -7.28
N ALA A 521 0.58 -14.79 -8.27
CA ALA A 521 0.75 -15.20 -9.67
C ALA A 521 1.84 -16.26 -9.87
N ARG A 522 2.85 -16.30 -8.99
CA ARG A 522 3.91 -17.31 -8.99
C ARG A 522 3.56 -18.57 -8.18
N GLU A 523 2.35 -18.63 -7.64
CA GLU A 523 1.84 -19.75 -6.84
C GLU A 523 2.70 -20.06 -5.61
N TYR A 524 3.34 -19.04 -5.04
CA TYR A 524 4.04 -19.18 -3.74
C TYR A 524 3.07 -19.10 -2.58
N VAL A 525 1.94 -18.44 -2.79
CA VAL A 525 0.81 -18.38 -1.87
C VAL A 525 -0.49 -18.66 -2.61
N ALA A 526 -1.43 -19.26 -1.91
CA ALA A 526 -2.84 -19.32 -2.28
C ALA A 526 -3.66 -18.45 -1.30
N THR A 527 -4.84 -18.04 -1.72
CA THR A 527 -5.80 -17.34 -0.85
C THR A 527 -6.96 -18.26 -0.53
N ARG A 528 -7.49 -18.16 0.70
CA ARG A 528 -8.74 -18.82 1.07
C ARG A 528 -9.58 -17.90 1.97
N PRO A 529 -10.92 -18.04 1.97
CA PRO A 529 -11.74 -17.35 2.95
C PRO A 529 -11.33 -17.76 4.37
N ARG A 530 -11.17 -16.78 5.25
CA ARG A 530 -10.82 -17.02 6.67
C ARG A 530 -11.85 -17.93 7.36
N GLY A 531 -11.43 -19.09 7.84
CA GLY A 531 -12.31 -20.08 8.49
C GLY A 531 -12.71 -19.71 9.93
N GLY A 532 -13.97 -20.02 10.34
CA GLY A 532 -14.41 -20.01 11.75
C GLY A 532 -15.88 -19.65 12.00
N GLY A 533 -16.62 -20.51 12.72
CA GLY A 533 -17.85 -20.20 13.49
C GLY A 533 -19.11 -19.76 12.72
N ARG A 534 -20.22 -20.50 12.91
CA ARG A 534 -21.57 -20.19 12.38
C ARG A 534 -21.92 -18.70 12.62
N GLY A 535 -22.10 -17.92 11.55
CA GLY A 535 -22.79 -16.61 11.61
C GLY A 535 -22.09 -15.38 10.99
N SER A 536 -20.85 -15.44 10.53
CA SER A 536 -20.16 -14.24 10.00
C SER A 536 -20.15 -14.16 8.47
N GLY A 537 -21.11 -13.45 7.88
CA GLY A 537 -21.15 -13.11 6.46
C GLY A 537 -19.94 -12.27 5.98
N GLY A 538 -19.12 -12.87 5.11
CA GLY A 538 -18.09 -12.23 4.28
C GLY A 538 -16.80 -11.84 5.02
N ARG A 539 -15.74 -12.61 4.79
CA ARG A 539 -14.43 -12.40 5.41
C ARG A 539 -13.39 -12.00 4.37
N VAL A 540 -12.37 -11.28 4.82
CA VAL A 540 -11.16 -11.02 4.03
C VAL A 540 -10.42 -12.35 3.88
N ASP A 541 -9.94 -12.63 2.67
CA ASP A 541 -9.16 -13.84 2.41
C ASP A 541 -7.82 -13.81 3.16
N GLU A 542 -7.40 -14.99 3.60
CA GLU A 542 -6.11 -15.25 4.23
C GLU A 542 -5.15 -15.91 3.23
N PHE A 543 -3.87 -15.58 3.36
CA PHE A 543 -2.78 -16.20 2.63
C PHE A 543 -2.34 -17.50 3.29
N ILE A 544 -2.25 -18.55 2.48
CA ILE A 544 -1.65 -19.83 2.84
C ILE A 544 -0.47 -20.05 1.89
N PRO A 545 0.76 -20.18 2.41
CA PRO A 545 1.90 -20.48 1.55
C PRO A 545 1.74 -21.88 0.95
N THR A 546 2.11 -22.04 -0.31
CA THR A 546 2.16 -23.36 -0.94
C THR A 546 3.35 -24.15 -0.42
N LYS A 547 3.36 -25.46 -0.67
CA LYS A 547 4.52 -26.33 -0.36
C LYS A 547 5.82 -25.77 -0.95
N LEU A 548 5.77 -25.25 -2.17
CA LEU A 548 6.91 -24.56 -2.79
C LEU A 548 7.26 -23.26 -2.06
N GLY A 549 6.29 -22.41 -1.71
CA GLY A 549 6.55 -21.17 -0.98
C GLY A 549 7.25 -21.41 0.36
N VAL A 550 6.79 -22.41 1.13
CA VAL A 550 7.44 -22.84 2.37
C VAL A 550 8.86 -23.35 2.12
N ALA A 551 9.03 -24.25 1.14
CA ALA A 551 10.33 -24.83 0.80
C ALA A 551 11.38 -23.76 0.45
N LEU A 552 10.98 -22.74 -0.31
CA LEU A 552 11.86 -21.65 -0.70
C LEU A 552 12.28 -20.83 0.53
N VAL A 553 11.34 -20.35 1.35
CA VAL A 553 11.68 -19.53 2.52
C VAL A 553 12.55 -20.31 3.50
N GLU A 554 12.16 -21.53 3.90
CA GLU A 554 12.94 -22.35 4.83
C GLU A 554 14.30 -22.73 4.24
N GLY A 555 14.36 -23.06 2.95
CA GLY A 555 15.61 -23.41 2.27
C GLY A 555 16.60 -22.25 2.25
N TYR A 556 16.14 -21.03 1.95
CA TYR A 556 16.99 -19.84 1.97
C TYR A 556 17.39 -19.41 3.39
N ASP A 557 16.51 -19.57 4.38
CA ASP A 557 16.88 -19.34 5.79
C ASP A 557 17.96 -20.33 6.24
N ASN A 558 17.87 -21.61 5.82
CA ASN A 558 18.89 -22.62 6.11
C ASN A 558 20.23 -22.33 5.41
N VAL A 559 20.22 -21.72 4.23
CA VAL A 559 21.44 -21.29 3.50
C VAL A 559 22.24 -20.26 4.29
N VAL A 560 21.58 -19.36 5.02
CA VAL A 560 22.25 -18.33 5.83
C VAL A 560 22.39 -18.71 7.30
N ALA A 561 21.70 -19.77 7.75
CA ALA A 561 21.83 -20.27 9.12
C ALA A 561 23.30 -20.56 9.49
N GLY A 562 23.73 -20.03 10.63
CA GLY A 562 25.10 -20.14 11.13
C GLY A 562 26.11 -19.16 10.51
N LEU A 563 25.68 -18.24 9.63
CA LEU A 563 26.52 -17.19 9.05
C LEU A 563 26.07 -15.82 9.60
N PRO A 564 26.64 -15.34 10.73
CA PRO A 564 26.16 -14.13 11.40
C PRO A 564 26.25 -12.87 10.53
N ASP A 565 27.23 -12.81 9.63
CA ASP A 565 27.47 -11.67 8.75
C ASP A 565 26.71 -11.76 7.41
N CYS A 566 26.01 -12.87 7.13
CA CYS A 566 25.31 -13.07 5.86
C CYS A 566 23.84 -12.63 5.99
N PRO A 567 23.40 -11.57 5.28
CA PRO A 567 22.03 -11.09 5.38
C PRO A 567 21.01 -12.10 4.84
N SER A 568 19.85 -12.19 5.49
CA SER A 568 18.75 -13.03 5.00
C SER A 568 18.04 -12.38 3.81
N LEU A 569 17.75 -13.20 2.78
CA LEU A 569 16.90 -12.81 1.65
C LEU A 569 15.40 -12.84 1.97
N THR A 570 14.99 -13.60 2.99
CA THR A 570 13.58 -13.76 3.40
C THR A 570 13.13 -12.67 4.35
N LYS A 571 14.08 -12.00 5.02
CA LYS A 571 13.82 -10.86 5.91
C LYS A 571 13.90 -9.55 5.12
N PRO A 572 13.16 -8.51 5.51
CA PRO A 572 13.02 -7.28 4.71
C PRO A 572 14.25 -6.39 4.71
N PHE A 573 15.29 -6.69 5.49
CA PHE A 573 16.39 -5.77 5.79
C PHE A 573 17.17 -5.31 4.55
N LEU A 574 17.58 -6.23 3.68
CA LEU A 574 18.30 -5.88 2.45
C LEU A 574 17.46 -5.00 1.52
N ARG A 575 16.18 -5.35 1.34
CA ARG A 575 15.28 -4.58 0.48
C ARG A 575 15.02 -3.21 1.08
N LYS A 576 14.80 -3.10 2.39
CA LYS A 576 14.63 -1.82 3.08
C LYS A 576 15.85 -0.92 2.87
N GLU A 577 17.06 -1.46 3.00
CA GLU A 577 18.28 -0.68 2.77
C GLU A 577 18.43 -0.25 1.30
N MET A 578 18.04 -1.10 0.35
CA MET A 578 17.96 -0.72 -1.05
C MET A 578 16.98 0.45 -1.28
N GLU A 579 15.79 0.44 -0.68
CA GLU A 579 14.81 1.55 -0.78
C GLU A 579 15.33 2.85 -0.16
N LEU A 580 15.98 2.77 1.01
CA LEU A 580 16.61 3.92 1.66
C LEU A 580 17.67 4.55 0.75
N ARG A 581 18.48 3.73 0.07
CA ARG A 581 19.49 4.21 -0.88
C ARG A 581 18.89 4.81 -2.15
N MET A 582 17.67 4.44 -2.55
CA MET A 582 16.95 5.18 -3.61
C MET A 582 16.61 6.60 -3.13
N GLY A 583 16.26 6.75 -1.84
CA GLY A 583 16.10 8.06 -1.20
C GLY A 583 17.38 8.90 -1.21
N ASP A 584 18.54 8.27 -0.99
CA ASP A 584 19.85 8.94 -1.08
C ASP A 584 20.07 9.55 -2.47
N ILE A 585 19.72 8.83 -3.55
CA ILE A 585 19.80 9.36 -4.93
C ILE A 585 18.89 10.57 -5.09
N CYS A 586 17.62 10.46 -4.69
CA CYS A 586 16.64 11.55 -4.77
C CYS A 586 17.12 12.81 -4.02
N SER A 587 17.74 12.65 -2.84
CA SER A 587 18.29 13.76 -2.07
C SER A 587 19.59 14.33 -2.64
N GLY A 588 20.27 13.58 -3.52
CA GLY A 588 21.57 13.92 -4.10
C GLY A 588 22.76 13.61 -3.20
N THR A 589 22.59 12.81 -2.14
CA THR A 589 23.69 12.39 -1.25
C THR A 589 24.52 11.26 -1.85
N LYS A 590 23.97 10.48 -2.78
CA LYS A 590 24.67 9.44 -3.55
C LYS A 590 24.30 9.47 -5.02
N THR A 591 25.19 8.99 -5.87
CA THR A 591 24.93 8.80 -7.30
C THR A 591 24.29 7.43 -7.59
N LYS A 592 23.61 7.31 -8.73
CA LYS A 592 23.12 6.02 -9.24
C LYS A 592 24.21 4.93 -9.25
N ALA A 593 25.38 5.26 -9.79
CA ALA A 593 26.47 4.28 -9.96
C ALA A 593 26.97 3.75 -8.61
N GLU A 594 27.11 4.61 -7.60
CA GLU A 594 27.50 4.20 -6.25
C GLU A 594 26.47 3.28 -5.61
N VAL A 595 25.18 3.64 -5.70
CA VAL A 595 24.09 2.84 -5.12
C VAL A 595 23.96 1.49 -5.81
N VAL A 596 24.04 1.45 -7.15
CA VAL A 596 23.99 0.19 -7.91
C VAL A 596 25.15 -0.71 -7.49
N ARG A 597 26.39 -0.20 -7.49
CA ARG A 597 27.58 -0.97 -7.10
C ARG A 597 27.45 -1.53 -5.68
N GLN A 598 27.14 -0.69 -4.69
CA GLN A 598 27.02 -1.13 -3.29
C GLN A 598 25.97 -2.22 -3.09
N ASN A 599 24.83 -2.13 -3.77
CA ASN A 599 23.79 -3.16 -3.67
C ASN A 599 24.17 -4.43 -4.44
N VAL A 600 24.78 -4.31 -5.63
CA VAL A 600 25.29 -5.45 -6.39
C VAL A 600 26.31 -6.24 -5.56
N ASP A 601 27.24 -5.57 -4.89
CA ASP A 601 28.26 -6.21 -4.05
C ASP A 601 27.60 -7.03 -2.92
N MET A 602 26.66 -6.43 -2.19
CA MET A 602 25.92 -7.09 -1.10
C MET A 602 25.14 -8.32 -1.59
N TYR A 603 24.39 -8.18 -2.68
CA TYR A 603 23.60 -9.30 -3.21
C TYR A 603 24.47 -10.38 -3.86
N SER A 604 25.62 -10.02 -4.45
CA SER A 604 26.58 -10.97 -5.02
C SER A 604 27.26 -11.82 -3.94
N GLU A 605 27.52 -11.25 -2.76
CA GLU A 605 28.03 -12.01 -1.61
C GLU A 605 27.01 -13.06 -1.14
N VAL A 606 25.76 -12.64 -0.92
CA VAL A 606 24.67 -13.57 -0.53
C VAL A 606 24.41 -14.62 -1.61
N PHE A 607 24.49 -14.23 -2.89
CA PHE A 607 24.39 -15.15 -4.01
C PHE A 607 25.48 -16.22 -3.96
N THR A 608 26.73 -15.82 -3.67
CA THR A 608 27.88 -16.73 -3.56
C THR A 608 27.65 -17.77 -2.47
N HIS A 609 27.19 -17.34 -1.28
CA HIS A 609 26.84 -18.25 -0.20
C HIS A 609 25.70 -19.21 -0.59
N THR A 610 24.68 -18.68 -1.26
CA THR A 610 23.55 -19.48 -1.78
C THR A 610 24.01 -20.55 -2.75
N GLN A 611 24.88 -20.20 -3.70
CA GLN A 611 25.41 -21.15 -4.68
C GLN A 611 26.23 -22.26 -4.00
N ARG A 612 27.08 -21.92 -3.02
CA ARG A 612 27.89 -22.90 -2.27
C ARG A 612 27.05 -23.85 -1.41
N ARG A 613 25.92 -23.37 -0.87
CA ARG A 613 25.04 -24.13 0.03
C ARG A 613 23.72 -24.55 -0.63
N ILE A 614 23.68 -24.62 -1.97
CA ILE A 614 22.44 -24.86 -2.74
C ILE A 614 21.73 -26.18 -2.38
N GLU A 615 22.47 -27.18 -1.90
CA GLU A 615 21.89 -28.45 -1.46
C GLU A 615 20.93 -28.27 -0.28
N LEU A 616 21.10 -27.25 0.58
CA LEU A 616 20.14 -26.97 1.67
C LEU A 616 18.77 -26.53 1.11
N LEU A 617 18.77 -25.77 0.02
CA LEU A 617 17.54 -25.40 -0.69
C LEU A 617 16.89 -26.63 -1.33
N LYS A 618 17.67 -27.51 -1.97
CA LYS A 618 17.16 -28.77 -2.53
C LYS A 618 16.58 -29.69 -1.47
N VAL A 619 17.22 -29.79 -0.29
CA VAL A 619 16.72 -30.57 0.85
C VAL A 619 15.36 -30.06 1.30
N ALA A 620 15.19 -28.74 1.45
CA ALA A 620 13.89 -28.15 1.79
C ALA A 620 12.83 -28.45 0.72
N CYS A 621 13.18 -28.37 -0.58
CA CYS A 621 12.28 -28.75 -1.66
C CYS A 621 11.90 -30.23 -1.62
N ARG A 622 12.83 -31.16 -1.38
CA ARG A 622 12.51 -32.59 -1.20
C ARG A 622 11.49 -32.80 -0.07
N LYS A 623 11.77 -32.22 1.10
CA LYS A 623 10.95 -32.31 2.31
C LYS A 623 9.51 -31.81 2.12
N TYR A 624 9.30 -30.72 1.39
CA TYR A 624 7.98 -30.08 1.30
C TYR A 624 7.25 -30.34 -0.01
N VAL A 625 7.96 -30.41 -1.13
CA VAL A 625 7.35 -30.55 -2.48
C VAL A 625 7.17 -32.01 -2.86
N PHE A 626 8.12 -32.88 -2.50
CA PHE A 626 8.15 -34.28 -2.96
C PHE A 626 7.71 -35.26 -1.87
N ASP A 627 7.97 -34.98 -0.60
CA ASP A 627 7.50 -35.86 0.48
C ASP A 627 6.00 -35.66 0.78
N SER A 628 5.28 -36.78 0.71
CA SER A 628 3.81 -36.85 0.86
C SER A 628 3.32 -36.64 2.30
N GLU A 629 4.20 -36.69 3.30
CA GLU A 629 3.83 -36.78 4.71
C GLU A 629 3.71 -35.44 5.47
N ASN A 630 3.79 -34.28 4.79
CA ASN A 630 3.71 -32.95 5.42
C ASN A 630 2.62 -32.01 4.89
#